data_AF-A0A7J7JN07-F1
#
_entry.id   AF-A0A7J7JN07-F1
#
_cell.length_a   1.000
_cell.length_b   1.000
_cell.length_c   1.000
_cell.angle_alpha   90.00
_cell.angle_beta   90.00
_cell.angle_gamma   90.00
#
_symmetry.space_group_name_H-M   'P 1'
#
loop_
_entity.id
_entity.type
_entity.pdbx_description
1 polymer ?
#
loop_
_entity_poly.entity_id
_entity_poly.type
_entity_poly.pdbx_seq_one_letter_code
_entity_poly.pdbx_strand_id
1 'polypeptide(L)'
;MPVDKYCTRTLYCGFCKVTVPSHGNSKMSTGAVIGTSLPKIAPASTPIHMSPAPSVKYNKSPTIIKIVDTSTRNKSAPANLSKTLLTSYDYGAHAHTYKRAAYDVYPPFITEKQTGAKVPPRVNPLQPPPPQRLTTSLETIEPHWHNERRRNMMQQREWYRYHGTWSKAFYGSAAEKEDYKKRTRETLKQQMSDYWASKKNSWVENSKESQTSIAYDNDCLYRDSVDHRNKTMYLMQYRDHNKTLMEEGWARKLYQIQQDNKFENEALRYTPINWSHHTLTHTCS
;
A
#
# COMPACT_ATOMS: atom_id res chain seq x y z
N MET A 1 3.16 -19.46 -24.18
CA MET A 1 4.55 -18.98 -24.29
C MET A 1 4.86 -18.16 -23.05
N PRO A 2 6.07 -18.24 -22.47
CA PRO A 2 6.49 -17.29 -21.44
C PRO A 2 6.54 -15.87 -22.04
N VAL A 3 6.28 -14.85 -21.23
CA VAL A 3 6.48 -13.45 -21.64
C VAL A 3 7.89 -13.06 -21.25
N ASP A 4 8.76 -12.86 -22.24
CA ASP A 4 10.15 -12.49 -22.02
C ASP A 4 10.24 -11.13 -21.32
N LYS A 5 10.67 -11.16 -20.07
CA LYS A 5 10.93 -9.96 -19.27
C LYS A 5 12.30 -9.42 -19.67
N TYR A 6 12.31 -8.59 -20.72
CA TYR A 6 13.46 -7.77 -21.09
C TYR A 6 14.11 -7.16 -19.84
N CYS A 7 15.44 -7.24 -19.71
CA CYS A 7 16.15 -6.68 -18.56
C CYS A 7 16.09 -5.15 -18.60
N THR A 8 15.08 -4.58 -17.96
CA THR A 8 14.91 -3.12 -17.85
C THR A 8 16.01 -2.57 -16.95
N ARG A 9 17.08 -2.04 -17.57
CA ARG A 9 18.24 -1.50 -16.86
C ARG A 9 17.87 -0.28 -16.02
N THR A 10 17.64 -0.50 -14.74
CA THR A 10 17.22 0.55 -13.79
C THR A 10 18.41 1.43 -13.42
N LEU A 11 18.48 2.62 -14.01
CA LEU A 11 19.48 3.63 -13.65
C LEU A 11 19.21 4.19 -12.23
N TYR A 12 19.83 3.57 -11.23
CA TYR A 12 19.79 4.02 -9.84
C TYR A 12 20.57 5.32 -9.64
N CYS A 13 19.90 6.45 -9.88
CA CYS A 13 20.33 7.72 -9.33
C CYS A 13 20.04 7.72 -7.82
N GLY A 14 21.09 7.74 -6.99
CA GLY A 14 21.05 7.38 -5.57
C GLY A 14 20.41 8.38 -4.63
N PHE A 15 19.17 8.83 -4.89
CA PHE A 15 18.39 9.66 -3.96
C PHE A 15 16.85 9.58 -4.10
N CYS A 16 16.28 8.38 -4.31
CA CYS A 16 14.84 8.17 -4.05
C CYS A 16 14.45 6.68 -3.87
N LYS A 17 13.74 6.34 -2.78
CA LYS A 17 13.06 5.04 -2.66
C LYS A 17 11.64 5.14 -3.26
N VAL A 18 11.43 4.53 -4.42
CA VAL A 18 10.08 4.36 -5.01
C VAL A 18 9.67 2.90 -4.89
N THR A 19 8.92 2.58 -3.83
CA THR A 19 8.34 1.25 -3.63
C THR A 19 7.04 1.10 -4.43
N VAL A 20 7.04 0.26 -5.47
CA VAL A 20 5.83 -0.12 -6.20
C VAL A 20 5.26 -1.42 -5.59
N PRO A 21 3.97 -1.48 -5.24
CA PRO A 21 3.38 -2.68 -4.63
C PRO A 21 3.08 -3.76 -5.67
N SER A 22 3.77 -4.89 -5.61
CA SER A 22 3.45 -6.07 -6.44
C SER A 22 2.45 -7.00 -5.74
N HIS A 23 1.16 -6.84 -6.03
CA HIS A 23 0.18 -7.91 -5.77
C HIS A 23 0.36 -9.04 -6.78
N GLY A 24 0.55 -10.26 -6.29
CA GLY A 24 0.83 -11.43 -7.11
C GLY A 24 0.73 -12.72 -6.30
N ASN A 25 -0.50 -13.15 -6.00
CA ASN A 25 -0.75 -14.45 -5.36
C ASN A 25 -0.24 -15.59 -6.25
N SER A 26 0.53 -16.52 -5.69
CA SER A 26 0.66 -17.88 -6.23
C SER A 26 0.39 -18.90 -5.13
N LYS A 27 -0.51 -19.85 -5.42
CA LYS A 27 -0.73 -21.01 -4.56
C LYS A 27 0.31 -22.07 -4.91
N MET A 28 0.96 -22.66 -3.91
CA MET A 28 1.74 -23.87 -4.13
C MET A 28 0.77 -25.02 -4.46
N SER A 29 1.05 -25.74 -5.54
CA SER A 29 0.42 -27.02 -5.86
C SER A 29 1.51 -28.07 -5.95
N THR A 30 1.36 -29.17 -5.21
CA THR A 30 2.29 -30.30 -5.26
C THR A 30 2.26 -30.98 -6.62
N GLY A 31 3.41 -31.46 -7.09
CA GLY A 31 3.54 -32.10 -8.39
C GLY A 31 3.08 -33.57 -8.40
N ALA A 32 2.82 -34.07 -9.60
CA ALA A 32 2.73 -35.49 -9.92
C ALA A 32 3.60 -35.77 -11.15
N VAL A 33 4.28 -36.92 -11.17
CA VAL A 33 5.10 -37.39 -12.29
C VAL A 33 4.30 -38.41 -13.09
N ILE A 34 4.35 -38.34 -14.44
CA ILE A 34 4.21 -39.45 -15.42
C ILE A 34 4.19 -38.85 -16.84
N GLY A 35 4.64 -39.60 -17.85
CA GLY A 35 4.21 -39.42 -19.25
C GLY A 35 5.29 -38.97 -20.24
N THR A 36 6.08 -39.92 -20.75
CA THR A 36 6.95 -39.70 -21.91
C THR A 36 6.19 -39.88 -23.23
N SER A 37 6.00 -38.81 -24.00
CA SER A 37 5.69 -38.91 -25.44
C SER A 37 6.22 -37.70 -26.21
N LEU A 38 6.88 -37.96 -27.35
CA LEU A 38 7.41 -36.93 -28.24
C LEU A 38 6.31 -36.43 -29.18
N PRO A 39 5.97 -35.12 -29.21
CA PRO A 39 5.06 -34.58 -30.20
C PRO A 39 5.73 -34.53 -31.59
N LYS A 40 5.07 -35.14 -32.59
CA LYS A 40 5.51 -35.16 -33.98
C LYS A 40 5.37 -33.76 -34.60
N ILE A 41 6.49 -33.09 -34.87
CA ILE A 41 6.50 -31.73 -35.46
C ILE A 41 6.02 -31.82 -36.92
N ALA A 42 4.97 -31.08 -37.24
CA ALA A 42 4.53 -30.82 -38.61
C ALA A 42 5.07 -29.46 -39.10
N PRO A 43 5.44 -29.31 -40.38
CA PRO A 43 5.95 -28.05 -40.92
C PRO A 43 4.81 -27.02 -41.10
N ALA A 44 4.64 -26.14 -40.13
CA ALA A 44 3.65 -25.06 -40.19
C ALA A 44 4.21 -23.86 -40.98
N SER A 45 3.90 -23.80 -42.28
CA SER A 45 4.25 -22.66 -43.15
C SER A 45 3.24 -21.52 -43.00
N THR A 46 3.41 -20.66 -41.99
CA THR A 46 2.64 -19.42 -41.81
C THR A 46 3.55 -18.18 -41.82
N PRO A 47 3.24 -17.13 -42.61
CA PRO A 47 4.01 -15.89 -42.57
C PRO A 47 3.81 -15.15 -41.24
N ILE A 48 4.90 -14.82 -40.55
CA ILE A 48 4.84 -14.04 -39.30
C ILE A 48 4.65 -12.56 -39.66
N HIS A 49 3.41 -12.08 -39.55
CA HIS A 49 3.08 -10.66 -39.74
C HIS A 49 3.64 -9.81 -38.59
N MET A 50 4.78 -9.16 -38.81
CA MET A 50 5.36 -8.23 -37.84
C MET A 50 4.58 -6.92 -37.78
N SER A 51 3.89 -6.66 -36.66
CA SER A 51 3.23 -5.38 -36.41
C SER A 51 4.25 -4.24 -36.20
N PRO A 52 4.00 -3.02 -36.70
CA PRO A 52 4.90 -1.88 -36.53
C PRO A 52 4.96 -1.40 -35.07
N ALA A 53 6.12 -0.87 -34.68
CA ALA A 53 6.37 -0.40 -33.31
C ALA A 53 5.60 0.91 -32.98
N PRO A 54 5.09 1.09 -31.75
CA PRO A 54 4.37 2.30 -31.35
C PRO A 54 5.32 3.49 -31.16
N SER A 55 4.95 4.65 -31.71
CA SER A 55 5.75 5.88 -31.62
C SER A 55 5.54 6.61 -30.28
N VAL A 56 6.56 6.58 -29.41
CA VAL A 56 6.54 7.26 -28.11
C VAL A 56 6.74 8.76 -28.29
N LYS A 57 5.69 9.56 -28.06
CA LYS A 57 5.77 11.03 -28.03
C LYS A 57 6.26 11.51 -26.66
N TYR A 58 7.42 12.17 -26.63
CA TYR A 58 7.98 12.75 -25.40
C TYR A 58 7.44 14.16 -25.15
N ASN A 59 6.42 14.28 -24.29
CA ASN A 59 6.00 15.57 -23.74
C ASN A 59 6.94 15.99 -22.60
N LYS A 60 7.73 17.04 -22.79
CA LYS A 60 8.56 17.66 -21.75
C LYS A 60 7.85 18.88 -21.16
N SER A 61 7.43 18.79 -19.89
CA SER A 61 6.98 19.93 -19.09
C SER A 61 7.86 20.07 -17.85
N PRO A 62 8.45 21.25 -17.56
CA PRO A 62 9.31 21.45 -16.40
C PRO A 62 8.48 21.76 -15.14
N THR A 63 8.41 20.82 -14.20
CA THR A 63 7.78 21.05 -12.89
C THR A 63 8.77 21.71 -11.93
N ILE A 64 8.57 22.99 -11.62
CA ILE A 64 9.36 23.71 -10.61
C ILE A 64 8.92 23.25 -9.21
N ILE A 65 9.79 22.52 -8.52
CA ILE A 65 9.55 22.07 -7.14
C ILE A 65 9.84 23.23 -6.18
N LYS A 66 8.80 23.73 -5.50
CA LYS A 66 8.96 24.62 -4.34
C LYS A 66 9.19 23.76 -3.09
N ILE A 67 10.33 23.96 -2.42
CA ILE A 67 10.59 23.39 -1.10
C ILE A 67 9.71 24.12 -0.09
N VAL A 68 9.05 23.37 0.81
CA VAL A 68 8.23 23.91 1.91
C VAL A 68 8.68 23.22 3.20
N ASP A 69 9.41 23.95 4.03
CA ASP A 69 9.89 23.45 5.32
C ASP A 69 8.72 23.26 6.29
N THR A 70 8.54 22.03 6.77
CA THR A 70 7.48 21.67 7.73
C THR A 70 8.06 21.36 9.10
N SER A 71 8.61 22.38 9.76
CA SER A 71 9.00 22.32 11.17
C SER A 71 8.10 23.18 12.07
N THR A 72 8.01 22.82 13.35
CA THR A 72 7.27 23.51 14.42
C THR A 72 5.73 23.58 14.30
N ARG A 73 5.03 22.51 14.76
CA ARG A 73 3.63 22.67 15.24
C ARG A 73 3.29 21.72 16.40
N ASN A 74 3.58 22.16 17.62
CA ASN A 74 3.00 21.62 18.85
C ASN A 74 2.85 22.74 19.89
N LYS A 75 1.64 23.30 20.00
CA LYS A 75 1.21 24.19 21.08
C LYS A 75 -0.24 23.84 21.45
N SER A 76 -0.43 23.20 22.59
CA SER A 76 -1.74 22.90 23.16
C SER A 76 -2.31 24.13 23.87
N ALA A 77 -3.55 24.50 23.56
CA ALA A 77 -4.29 25.54 24.27
C ALA A 77 -5.44 24.89 25.09
N PRO A 78 -5.66 25.26 26.36
CA PRO A 78 -6.81 24.80 27.14
C PRO A 78 -8.08 25.55 26.73
N ALA A 79 -9.21 24.85 26.67
CA ALA A 79 -10.51 25.45 26.40
C ALA A 79 -11.21 25.84 27.71
N ASN A 80 -11.48 27.14 27.89
CA ASN A 80 -12.37 27.63 28.94
C ASN A 80 -13.82 27.59 28.45
N LEU A 81 -14.76 27.14 29.30
CA LEU A 81 -16.19 27.16 29.04
C LEU A 81 -16.93 27.92 30.14
N SER A 82 -17.52 29.05 29.77
CA SER A 82 -18.43 29.83 30.61
C SER A 82 -19.66 30.26 29.79
N LYS A 83 -20.85 29.94 30.30
CA LYS A 83 -22.17 30.30 29.73
C LYS A 83 -23.13 30.54 30.90
N THR A 84 -23.40 31.80 31.26
CA THR A 84 -24.52 32.69 30.81
C THR A 84 -25.77 32.61 31.69
N LEU A 85 -26.27 33.78 32.10
CA LEU A 85 -27.48 34.01 32.92
C LEU A 85 -28.68 34.43 32.04
N LEU A 86 -29.73 35.05 32.64
CA LEU A 86 -31.07 35.41 32.11
C LEU A 86 -32.07 34.22 32.16
N THR A 87 -33.41 34.32 32.36
CA THR A 87 -34.46 35.40 32.48
C THR A 87 -35.78 34.72 32.96
N SER A 88 -36.87 35.31 33.51
CA SER A 88 -37.21 36.62 34.16
C SER A 88 -38.72 36.70 34.51
N TYR A 89 -39.15 37.75 35.23
CA TYR A 89 -40.53 38.34 35.32
C TYR A 89 -41.61 37.81 36.31
N ASP A 90 -42.59 38.70 36.53
CA ASP A 90 -43.57 38.78 37.63
C ASP A 90 -44.93 38.09 37.37
N TYR A 91 -45.79 38.02 38.39
CA TYR A 91 -47.09 38.74 38.45
C TYR A 91 -47.74 38.56 39.85
N GLY A 92 -48.52 39.56 40.31
CA GLY A 92 -49.19 39.55 41.63
C GLY A 92 -50.73 39.54 41.55
N ALA A 93 -51.40 39.26 42.67
CA ALA A 93 -52.86 39.29 42.78
C ALA A 93 -53.33 39.72 44.19
N HIS A 94 -54.44 40.47 44.25
CA HIS A 94 -55.07 40.94 45.49
C HIS A 94 -56.06 39.90 46.07
N ALA A 95 -56.32 39.98 47.38
CA ALA A 95 -57.37 39.20 48.04
C ALA A 95 -58.32 40.12 48.83
N HIS A 96 -59.60 40.17 48.44
CA HIS A 96 -60.64 40.92 49.14
C HIS A 96 -61.21 40.13 50.33
N THR A 97 -61.34 40.77 51.49
CA THR A 97 -61.96 40.19 52.68
C THR A 97 -63.46 40.47 52.75
N TYR A 98 -64.28 39.46 52.45
CA TYR A 98 -65.72 39.49 52.76
C TYR A 98 -66.02 38.77 54.08
N LYS A 99 -66.94 39.33 54.88
CA LYS A 99 -67.34 38.77 56.19
C LYS A 99 -68.47 37.75 56.04
N ARG A 100 -68.51 36.79 56.98
CA ARG A 100 -69.50 35.70 57.06
C ARG A 100 -70.90 36.19 57.47
N ALA A 101 -71.94 35.51 56.98
CA ALA A 101 -73.16 35.08 57.68
C ALA A 101 -74.08 34.37 56.65
N ALA A 102 -75.06 33.52 57.00
CA ALA A 102 -75.34 32.78 58.23
C ALA A 102 -76.18 31.53 57.86
N TYR A 103 -76.10 30.48 58.68
CA TYR A 103 -76.87 29.22 58.59
C TYR A 103 -76.75 28.43 57.28
N ASP A 104 -76.08 27.28 57.34
CA ASP A 104 -76.55 26.08 56.65
C ASP A 104 -76.14 24.81 57.42
N VAL A 105 -76.77 23.68 57.14
CA VAL A 105 -76.92 22.58 58.11
C VAL A 105 -76.11 21.31 57.77
N TYR A 106 -75.47 20.75 58.81
CA TYR A 106 -74.67 19.50 58.78
C TYR A 106 -73.33 19.62 58.00
N PRO A 107 -72.38 18.67 58.12
CA PRO A 107 -70.98 19.01 58.30
C PRO A 107 -70.31 19.55 57.02
N PRO A 108 -69.52 20.64 57.14
CA PRO A 108 -68.66 21.08 56.04
C PRO A 108 -67.59 20.02 55.74
N PHE A 109 -67.13 19.98 54.50
CA PHE A 109 -65.95 19.21 54.11
C PHE A 109 -64.78 19.49 55.06
N ILE A 110 -64.11 18.42 55.53
CA ILE A 110 -62.94 18.53 56.40
C ILE A 110 -61.77 19.13 55.61
N THR A 111 -61.70 20.45 55.60
CA THR A 111 -60.54 21.19 55.08
C THR A 111 -59.34 20.94 56.01
N GLU A 112 -58.13 20.88 55.46
CA GLU A 112 -56.89 20.48 56.17
C GLU A 112 -56.63 21.25 57.49
N LYS A 113 -57.21 22.45 57.62
CA LYS A 113 -57.15 23.28 58.83
C LYS A 113 -57.78 22.65 60.08
N GLN A 114 -58.58 21.58 59.94
CA GLN A 114 -59.26 20.91 61.06
C GLN A 114 -58.53 19.67 61.61
N THR A 115 -57.68 19.03 60.81
CA THR A 115 -56.95 17.82 61.23
C THR A 115 -55.48 18.06 61.59
N GLY A 116 -54.91 19.23 61.22
CA GLY A 116 -53.51 19.59 61.48
C GLY A 116 -52.48 18.83 60.64
N ALA A 117 -52.83 17.63 60.18
CA ALA A 117 -52.08 16.86 59.19
C ALA A 117 -52.16 17.55 57.82
N LYS A 118 -51.08 18.24 57.43
CA LYS A 118 -50.86 18.71 56.05
C LYS A 118 -50.81 17.49 55.14
N VAL A 119 -51.72 17.41 54.15
CA VAL A 119 -51.65 16.38 53.12
C VAL A 119 -50.50 16.76 52.19
N PRO A 120 -49.54 15.86 51.89
CA PRO A 120 -48.47 16.18 50.94
C PRO A 120 -49.10 16.48 49.57
N PRO A 121 -48.70 17.56 48.88
CA PRO A 121 -49.30 17.94 47.60
C PRO A 121 -49.10 16.83 46.58
N ARG A 122 -50.14 16.52 45.79
CA ARG A 122 -50.10 15.49 44.74
C ARG A 122 -48.97 15.79 43.75
N VAL A 123 -47.91 14.99 43.80
CA VAL A 123 -46.77 15.09 42.88
C VAL A 123 -47.21 14.68 41.48
N ASN A 124 -46.91 15.51 40.48
CA ASN A 124 -47.17 15.21 39.08
C ASN A 124 -46.12 14.21 38.57
N PRO A 125 -46.49 12.98 38.12
CA PRO A 125 -45.51 12.00 37.65
C PRO A 125 -44.83 12.40 36.33
N LEU A 126 -45.44 13.29 35.53
CA LEU A 126 -44.87 13.78 34.27
C LEU A 126 -43.89 14.94 34.47
N GLN A 127 -43.97 15.62 35.61
CA GLN A 127 -43.09 16.72 36.02
C GLN A 127 -42.82 16.61 37.52
N PRO A 128 -41.94 15.70 37.96
CA PRO A 128 -41.48 15.68 39.34
C PRO A 128 -40.84 17.04 39.68
N PRO A 129 -41.04 17.57 40.90
CA PRO A 129 -40.39 18.81 41.31
C PRO A 129 -38.86 18.65 41.19
N PRO A 130 -38.13 19.69 40.73
CA PRO A 130 -36.69 19.60 40.59
C PRO A 130 -36.06 19.19 41.92
N PRO A 131 -35.13 18.22 41.93
CA PRO A 131 -34.64 17.63 43.17
C PRO A 131 -34.03 18.71 44.05
N GLN A 132 -34.64 18.95 45.21
CA GLN A 132 -34.07 19.83 46.21
C GLN A 132 -32.68 19.32 46.55
N ARG A 133 -31.66 20.19 46.44
CA ARG A 133 -30.30 19.85 46.84
C ARG A 133 -30.32 19.60 48.35
N LEU A 134 -30.29 18.33 48.73
CA LEU A 134 -30.01 17.92 50.10
C LEU A 134 -28.64 18.50 50.49
N THR A 135 -28.66 19.56 51.30
CA THR A 135 -27.45 20.12 51.93
C THR A 135 -26.91 19.20 53.03
N THR A 136 -27.67 18.16 53.38
CA THR A 136 -27.17 16.96 54.06
C THR A 136 -26.13 16.28 53.19
N SER A 137 -24.85 16.49 53.50
CA SER A 137 -23.78 15.65 52.98
C SER A 137 -24.00 14.21 53.46
N LEU A 138 -24.48 13.33 52.56
CA LEU A 138 -24.58 11.88 52.78
C LEU A 138 -23.19 11.19 52.85
N GLU A 139 -22.14 12.00 52.88
CA GLU A 139 -20.76 11.60 53.05
C GLU A 139 -20.55 11.16 54.50
N THR A 140 -20.65 9.85 54.72
CA THR A 140 -20.10 9.23 55.91
C THR A 140 -18.61 9.60 56.01
N ILE A 141 -18.23 10.17 57.16
CA ILE A 141 -16.95 10.86 57.33
C ILE A 141 -15.77 9.92 57.05
N GLU A 142 -15.87 8.66 57.47
CA GLU A 142 -14.77 7.68 57.35
C GLU A 142 -14.48 7.27 55.88
N PRO A 143 -15.47 6.86 55.05
CA PRO A 143 -15.26 6.71 53.60
C PRO A 143 -14.73 7.94 52.88
N HIS A 144 -15.18 9.16 53.23
CA HIS A 144 -14.61 10.38 52.64
C HIS A 144 -13.13 10.51 53.01
N TRP A 145 -12.81 10.43 54.30
CA TRP A 145 -11.45 10.54 54.81
C TRP A 145 -10.50 9.50 54.18
N HIS A 146 -10.93 8.24 54.05
CA HIS A 146 -10.18 7.21 53.33
C HIS A 146 -9.89 7.59 51.86
N ASN A 147 -10.89 8.13 51.15
CA ASN A 147 -10.76 8.52 49.75
C ASN A 147 -9.86 9.74 49.57
N GLU A 148 -9.99 10.77 50.41
CA GLU A 148 -9.09 11.93 50.43
C GLU A 148 -7.66 11.53 50.80
N ARG A 149 -7.48 10.71 51.85
CA ARG A 149 -6.16 10.19 52.25
C ARG A 149 -5.51 9.40 51.11
N ARG A 150 -6.28 8.60 50.36
CA ARG A 150 -5.80 7.89 49.15
C ARG A 150 -5.42 8.87 48.04
N ARG A 151 -6.26 9.87 47.74
CA ARG A 151 -6.01 10.93 46.74
C ARG A 151 -4.69 11.66 47.04
N ASN A 152 -4.52 12.10 48.28
CA ASN A 152 -3.35 12.85 48.72
C ASN A 152 -2.07 11.98 48.68
N MET A 153 -2.15 10.70 49.07
CA MET A 153 -1.02 9.77 48.90
C MET A 153 -0.65 9.53 47.42
N MET A 154 -1.63 9.43 46.51
CA MET A 154 -1.33 9.33 45.07
C MET A 154 -0.64 10.59 44.53
N GLN A 155 -1.17 11.77 44.88
CA GLN A 155 -0.58 13.06 44.49
C GLN A 155 0.86 13.21 45.01
N GLN A 156 1.12 12.84 46.26
CA GLN A 156 2.48 12.83 46.82
C GLN A 156 3.40 11.85 46.08
N ARG A 157 2.95 10.60 45.80
CA ARG A 157 3.74 9.62 45.04
C ARG A 157 4.09 10.11 43.64
N GLU A 158 3.15 10.72 42.92
CA GLU A 158 3.39 11.30 41.60
C GLU A 158 4.32 12.52 41.67
N TRP A 159 4.17 13.36 42.69
CA TRP A 159 5.11 14.46 42.94
C TRP A 159 6.53 13.94 43.14
N TYR A 160 6.74 12.96 44.03
CA TYR A 160 8.05 12.33 44.24
C TYR A 160 8.58 11.61 42.99
N ARG A 161 7.72 10.96 42.20
CA ARG A 161 8.09 10.28 40.94
C ARG A 161 8.62 11.27 39.90
N TYR A 162 7.93 12.39 39.72
CA TYR A 162 8.36 13.44 38.80
C TYR A 162 9.63 14.16 39.29
N HIS A 163 9.60 14.65 40.53
CA HIS A 163 10.68 15.48 41.09
C HIS A 163 11.95 14.68 41.37
N GLY A 164 11.84 13.43 41.87
CA GLY A 164 12.96 12.58 42.27
C GLY A 164 13.91 12.15 41.15
N THR A 165 13.60 12.47 39.88
CA THR A 165 14.51 12.26 38.75
C THR A 165 15.46 13.44 38.53
N TRP A 166 14.96 14.68 38.59
CA TRP A 166 15.74 15.90 38.34
C TRP A 166 16.27 16.55 39.63
N SER A 167 15.58 16.39 40.76
CA SER A 167 16.00 16.97 42.04
C SER A 167 17.35 16.43 42.50
N LYS A 168 17.66 15.16 42.23
CA LYS A 168 18.93 14.52 42.60
C LYS A 168 20.15 15.22 42.03
N ALA A 169 20.07 15.79 40.82
CA ALA A 169 21.19 16.51 40.19
C ALA A 169 21.61 17.77 40.96
N PHE A 170 20.67 18.48 41.59
CA PHE A 170 20.89 19.78 42.22
C PHE A 170 20.78 19.75 43.76
N TYR A 171 19.79 19.01 44.28
CA TYR A 171 19.41 18.96 45.70
C TYR A 171 19.67 17.60 46.36
N GLY A 172 20.06 16.57 45.60
CA GLY A 172 20.45 15.27 46.15
C GLY A 172 21.71 15.33 47.04
N SER A 173 21.95 14.24 47.76
CA SER A 173 23.20 14.02 48.49
C SER A 173 24.43 13.97 47.55
N ALA A 174 25.63 14.11 48.11
CA ALA A 174 26.87 14.09 47.30
C ALA A 174 27.03 12.77 46.50
N ALA A 175 26.63 11.63 47.09
CA ALA A 175 26.63 10.34 46.43
C ALA A 175 25.63 10.30 45.25
N GLU A 176 24.37 10.66 45.48
CA GLU A 176 23.33 10.69 44.42
C GLU A 176 23.69 11.62 43.27
N LYS A 177 24.41 12.71 43.55
CA LYS A 177 24.91 13.65 42.53
C LYS A 177 25.97 13.02 41.64
N GLU A 178 26.91 12.24 42.19
CA GLU A 178 27.87 11.50 41.36
C GLU A 178 27.24 10.29 40.65
N ASP A 179 26.29 9.58 41.26
CA ASP A 179 25.53 8.53 40.58
C ASP A 179 24.72 9.08 39.40
N TYR A 180 24.08 10.24 39.57
CA TYR A 180 23.40 10.93 38.48
C TYR A 180 24.38 11.28 37.34
N LYS A 181 25.50 11.95 37.65
CA LYS A 181 26.54 12.28 36.65
C LYS A 181 27.12 11.03 35.99
N LYS A 182 27.35 9.96 36.75
CA LYS A 182 27.84 8.66 36.26
C LYS A 182 26.86 8.08 35.25
N ARG A 183 25.58 7.96 35.60
CA ARG A 183 24.52 7.48 34.71
C ARG A 183 24.39 8.35 33.45
N THR A 184 24.52 9.67 33.55
CA THR A 184 24.53 10.57 32.38
C THR A 184 25.74 10.29 31.48
N ARG A 185 26.94 10.16 32.04
CA ARG A 185 28.17 9.81 31.30
C ARG A 185 28.06 8.45 30.61
N GLU A 186 27.50 7.45 31.28
CA GLU A 186 27.24 6.10 30.74
C GLU A 186 26.19 6.14 29.61
N THR A 187 25.11 6.88 29.79
CA THR A 187 24.06 7.05 28.76
C THR A 187 24.61 7.72 27.49
N LEU A 188 25.45 8.75 27.63
CA LEU A 188 26.10 9.41 26.49
C LEU A 188 27.10 8.48 25.78
N LYS A 189 27.90 7.70 26.53
CA LYS A 189 28.79 6.68 25.95
C LYS A 189 28.00 5.63 25.15
N GLN A 190 26.88 5.16 25.69
CA GLN A 190 26.00 4.21 25.00
C GLN A 190 25.44 4.82 23.70
N GLN A 191 24.89 6.03 23.75
CA GLN A 191 24.37 6.74 22.57
C GLN A 191 25.44 6.94 21.49
N MET A 192 26.69 7.27 21.87
CA MET A 192 27.80 7.35 20.92
C MET A 192 28.13 5.99 20.31
N SER A 193 28.18 4.93 21.12
CA SER A 193 28.42 3.56 20.66
C SER A 193 27.34 3.09 19.67
N ASP A 194 26.06 3.30 20.01
CA ASP A 194 24.92 2.91 19.19
C ASP A 194 24.87 3.69 17.86
N TYR A 195 25.22 4.98 17.90
CA TYR A 195 25.36 5.81 16.69
C TYR A 195 26.44 5.26 15.75
N TRP A 196 27.63 4.95 16.27
CA TRP A 196 28.72 4.38 15.46
C TRP A 196 28.41 2.98 14.94
N ALA A 197 27.75 2.13 15.74
CA ALA A 197 27.30 0.81 15.32
C ALA A 197 26.25 0.91 14.20
N SER A 198 25.23 1.77 14.36
CA SER A 198 24.22 2.04 13.34
C SER A 198 24.84 2.58 12.05
N LYS A 199 25.78 3.54 12.16
CA LYS A 199 26.48 4.11 11.00
C LYS A 199 27.34 3.09 10.26
N LYS A 200 28.00 2.18 10.99
CA LYS A 200 28.76 1.05 10.43
C LYS A 200 27.85 0.07 9.71
N ASN A 201 26.73 -0.32 10.32
CA ASN A 201 25.77 -1.25 9.73
C ASN A 201 25.18 -0.69 8.43
N SER A 202 24.73 0.57 8.43
CA SER A 202 24.25 1.24 7.21
C SER A 202 25.31 1.29 6.09
N TRP A 203 26.59 1.47 6.41
CA TRP A 203 27.65 1.42 5.40
C TRP A 203 27.86 0.02 4.81
N VAL A 204 27.80 -1.03 5.65
CA VAL A 204 27.85 -2.44 5.21
C VAL A 204 26.63 -2.82 4.38
N GLU A 205 25.43 -2.36 4.76
CA GLU A 205 24.19 -2.56 4.01
C GLU A 205 24.25 -1.89 2.63
N ASN A 206 24.63 -0.61 2.57
CA ASN A 206 24.79 0.12 1.30
C ASN A 206 25.86 -0.54 0.39
N SER A 207 26.95 -1.05 0.98
CA SER A 207 28.00 -1.76 0.24
C SER A 207 27.49 -3.09 -0.34
N LYS A 208 26.71 -3.85 0.44
CA LYS A 208 26.06 -5.09 0.00
C LYS A 208 25.02 -4.84 -1.09
N GLU A 209 24.17 -3.82 -0.94
CA GLU A 209 23.19 -3.40 -1.96
C GLU A 209 23.90 -3.06 -3.28
N SER A 210 24.96 -2.26 -3.21
CA SER A 210 25.81 -1.91 -4.37
C SER A 210 26.40 -3.15 -5.05
N GLN A 211 26.92 -4.11 -4.27
CA GLN A 211 27.45 -5.38 -4.80
C GLN A 211 26.36 -6.21 -5.48
N THR A 212 25.15 -6.30 -4.90
CA THR A 212 24.04 -7.03 -5.53
C THR A 212 23.57 -6.39 -6.85
N SER A 213 23.56 -5.06 -6.94
CA SER A 213 23.24 -4.35 -8.18
C SER A 213 24.30 -4.58 -9.27
N ILE A 214 25.59 -4.56 -8.91
CA ILE A 214 26.69 -4.85 -9.85
C ILE A 214 26.61 -6.31 -10.35
N ALA A 215 26.33 -7.26 -9.46
CA ALA A 215 26.14 -8.66 -9.85
C ALA A 215 24.96 -8.83 -10.82
N TYR A 216 23.84 -8.15 -10.57
CA TYR A 216 22.67 -8.17 -11.46
C TYR A 216 22.94 -7.55 -12.84
N ASP A 217 23.62 -6.40 -12.91
CA ASP A 217 24.00 -5.77 -14.18
C ASP A 217 24.94 -6.68 -14.99
N ASN A 218 25.91 -7.34 -14.34
CA ASN A 218 26.79 -8.33 -14.98
C ASN A 218 26.01 -9.55 -15.51
N ASP A 219 25.03 -10.04 -14.75
CA ASP A 219 24.16 -11.15 -15.14
C ASP A 219 23.33 -10.82 -16.40
N CYS A 220 22.81 -9.59 -16.51
CA CYS A 220 22.10 -9.16 -17.72
C CYS A 220 23.05 -8.96 -18.91
N LEU A 221 24.23 -8.35 -18.72
CA LEU A 221 25.24 -8.22 -19.79
C LEU A 221 25.69 -9.59 -20.32
N TYR A 222 25.83 -10.58 -19.43
CA TYR A 222 26.13 -11.96 -19.83
C TYR A 222 25.00 -12.56 -20.68
N ARG A 223 23.73 -12.44 -20.25
CA ARG A 223 22.56 -12.93 -21.00
C ARG A 223 22.43 -12.26 -22.37
N ASP A 224 22.54 -10.93 -22.44
CA ASP A 224 22.50 -10.19 -23.70
C ASP A 224 23.59 -10.67 -24.68
N SER A 225 24.80 -10.98 -24.18
CA SER A 225 25.89 -11.51 -25.00
C SER A 225 25.63 -12.95 -25.51
N VAL A 226 25.00 -13.79 -24.68
CA VAL A 226 24.62 -15.16 -25.03
C VAL A 226 23.48 -15.16 -26.04
N ASP A 227 22.47 -14.31 -25.86
CA ASP A 227 21.33 -14.21 -26.78
C ASP A 227 21.72 -13.57 -28.12
N HIS A 228 22.65 -12.61 -28.13
CA HIS A 228 23.27 -12.11 -29.35
C HIS A 228 24.02 -13.22 -30.11
N ARG A 229 24.80 -14.05 -29.41
CA ARG A 229 25.48 -15.22 -30.00
C ARG A 229 24.48 -16.25 -30.53
N ASN A 230 23.45 -16.58 -29.76
CA ASN A 230 22.41 -17.55 -30.14
C ASN A 230 21.66 -17.09 -31.40
N LYS A 231 21.26 -15.82 -31.45
CA LYS A 231 20.64 -15.20 -32.64
C LYS A 231 21.56 -15.26 -33.86
N THR A 232 22.86 -15.00 -33.68
CA THR A 232 23.85 -15.05 -34.76
C THR A 232 24.03 -16.48 -35.30
N MET A 233 24.13 -17.46 -34.40
CA MET A 233 24.18 -18.89 -34.77
C MET A 233 22.93 -19.34 -35.52
N TYR A 234 21.73 -18.97 -35.05
CA TYR A 234 20.47 -19.27 -35.71
C TYR A 234 20.39 -18.69 -37.12
N LEU A 235 20.75 -17.41 -37.31
CA LEU A 235 20.75 -16.77 -38.62
C LEU A 235 21.77 -17.40 -39.58
N MET A 236 22.93 -17.84 -39.07
CA MET A 236 23.92 -18.58 -39.86
C MET A 236 23.39 -19.95 -40.31
N GLN A 237 22.81 -20.73 -39.38
CA GLN A 237 22.18 -22.02 -39.69
C GLN A 237 21.04 -21.88 -40.70
N TYR A 238 20.21 -20.84 -40.57
CA TYR A 238 19.12 -20.56 -41.50
C TYR A 238 19.62 -20.18 -42.90
N ARG A 239 20.67 -19.35 -43.00
CA ARG A 239 21.36 -19.03 -44.26
C ARG A 239 21.89 -20.31 -44.93
N ASP A 240 22.57 -21.15 -44.17
CA ASP A 240 23.26 -22.33 -44.69
C ASP A 240 22.26 -23.41 -45.12
N HIS A 241 21.18 -23.62 -44.37
CA HIS A 241 20.08 -24.50 -44.77
C HIS A 241 19.36 -24.01 -46.04
N ASN A 242 19.07 -22.70 -46.14
CA ASN A 242 18.49 -22.13 -47.36
C ASN A 242 19.41 -22.30 -48.58
N LYS A 243 20.73 -22.19 -48.38
CA LYS A 243 21.71 -22.49 -49.44
C LYS A 243 21.61 -23.95 -49.88
N THR A 244 21.61 -24.91 -48.94
CA THR A 244 21.47 -26.35 -49.25
C THR A 244 20.18 -26.64 -50.03
N LEU A 245 19.04 -26.08 -49.60
CA LEU A 245 17.76 -26.27 -50.30
C LEU A 245 17.78 -25.74 -51.76
N MET A 246 18.50 -24.63 -52.01
CA MET A 246 18.70 -24.10 -53.35
C MET A 246 19.62 -25.00 -54.20
N GLU A 247 20.71 -25.50 -53.64
CA GLU A 247 21.63 -26.42 -54.31
C GLU A 247 20.94 -27.76 -54.64
N GLU A 248 20.14 -28.32 -53.72
CA GLU A 248 19.27 -29.48 -53.95
C GLU A 248 18.18 -29.21 -55.00
N GLY A 249 17.63 -27.99 -55.04
CA GLY A 249 16.65 -27.57 -56.05
C GLY A 249 17.26 -27.51 -57.45
N TRP A 250 18.47 -26.94 -57.56
CA TRP A 250 19.22 -26.88 -58.82
C TRP A 250 19.66 -28.28 -59.28
N ALA A 251 20.18 -29.11 -58.38
CA ALA A 251 20.58 -30.50 -58.68
C ALA A 251 19.40 -31.33 -59.21
N ARG A 252 18.23 -31.23 -58.57
CA ARG A 252 16.99 -31.90 -59.05
C ARG A 252 16.55 -31.38 -60.42
N LYS A 253 16.61 -30.07 -60.67
CA LYS A 253 16.25 -29.50 -61.98
C LYS A 253 17.20 -29.95 -63.08
N LEU A 254 18.51 -30.00 -62.81
CA LEU A 254 19.51 -30.51 -63.76
C LEU A 254 19.31 -32.01 -64.05
N TYR A 255 19.03 -32.80 -63.02
CA TYR A 255 18.70 -34.22 -63.19
C TYR A 255 17.42 -34.43 -64.02
N GLN A 256 16.37 -33.64 -63.76
CA GLN A 256 15.13 -33.70 -64.53
C GLN A 256 15.39 -33.38 -66.01
N ILE A 257 16.05 -32.25 -66.32
CA ILE A 257 16.46 -31.90 -67.71
C ILE A 257 17.27 -33.04 -68.35
N GLN A 258 18.15 -33.72 -67.60
CA GLN A 258 18.91 -34.86 -68.13
C GLN A 258 18.03 -36.08 -68.44
N GLN A 259 16.95 -36.32 -67.71
CA GLN A 259 16.00 -37.41 -67.99
C GLN A 259 15.04 -37.03 -69.12
N ASP A 260 14.53 -35.80 -69.13
CA ASP A 260 13.68 -35.25 -70.20
C ASP A 260 14.43 -35.33 -71.54
N ASN A 261 15.68 -34.84 -71.60
CA ASN A 261 16.54 -34.95 -72.78
C ASN A 261 16.77 -36.41 -73.23
N LYS A 262 16.89 -37.38 -72.31
CA LYS A 262 17.04 -38.81 -72.69
C LYS A 262 15.74 -39.34 -73.30
N PHE A 263 14.60 -39.02 -72.68
CA PHE A 263 13.29 -39.43 -73.16
C PHE A 263 12.97 -38.83 -74.53
N GLU A 264 13.28 -37.55 -74.76
CA GLU A 264 13.17 -36.92 -76.08
C GLU A 264 14.08 -37.60 -77.12
N ASN A 265 15.34 -37.86 -76.80
CA ASN A 265 16.25 -38.59 -77.70
C ASN A 265 15.79 -40.03 -78.00
N GLU A 266 15.11 -40.69 -77.06
CA GLU A 266 14.52 -42.01 -77.27
C GLU A 266 13.23 -41.93 -78.11
N ALA A 267 12.33 -40.99 -77.84
CA ALA A 267 11.15 -40.75 -78.67
C ALA A 267 11.52 -40.44 -80.12
N LEU A 268 12.55 -39.62 -80.35
CA LEU A 268 13.07 -39.28 -81.67
C LEU A 268 13.63 -40.48 -82.46
N ARG A 269 13.99 -41.60 -81.80
CA ARG A 269 14.36 -42.85 -82.49
C ARG A 269 13.16 -43.58 -83.08
N TYR A 270 12.01 -43.53 -82.41
CA TYR A 270 10.79 -44.24 -82.83
C TYR A 270 9.91 -43.38 -83.74
N THR A 271 9.88 -42.07 -83.53
CA THR A 271 9.25 -41.08 -84.41
C THR A 271 10.27 -40.05 -84.87
N PRO A 272 11.11 -40.37 -85.88
CA PRO A 272 12.00 -39.38 -86.49
C PRO A 272 11.16 -38.23 -87.06
N ILE A 273 11.57 -36.98 -86.79
CA ILE A 273 10.79 -35.80 -87.16
C ILE A 273 10.64 -35.75 -88.68
N ASN A 274 9.45 -35.98 -89.21
CA ASN A 274 9.26 -35.99 -90.66
C ASN A 274 9.16 -34.56 -91.21
N TRP A 275 10.30 -33.99 -91.60
CA TRP A 275 10.40 -32.65 -92.17
C TRP A 275 9.75 -32.53 -93.57
N SER A 276 9.29 -33.62 -94.20
CA SER A 276 8.77 -33.63 -95.58
C SER A 276 7.29 -33.27 -95.74
N HIS A 277 6.53 -33.01 -94.65
CA HIS A 277 5.08 -32.79 -94.73
C HIS A 277 4.62 -31.33 -94.88
N HIS A 278 5.54 -30.35 -94.86
CA HIS A 278 5.19 -28.91 -94.84
C HIS A 278 5.50 -28.11 -96.11
N THR A 279 6.03 -28.73 -97.18
CA THR A 279 6.49 -28.03 -98.39
C THR A 279 5.53 -28.09 -99.59
N LEU A 280 4.38 -28.77 -99.45
CA LEU A 280 3.28 -28.82 -100.42
C LEU A 280 1.98 -28.67 -99.58
N THR A 281 1.07 -27.74 -99.83
CA THR A 281 0.61 -27.24 -101.13
C THR A 281 0.50 -25.70 -101.22
N HIS A 282 1.30 -25.07 -102.10
CA HIS A 282 0.92 -23.80 -102.74
C HIS A 282 0.35 -24.11 -104.13
N THR A 283 -0.91 -24.54 -104.20
CA THR A 283 -1.65 -24.69 -105.46
C THR A 283 -2.32 -23.37 -105.82
N CYS A 284 -1.83 -22.69 -106.86
CA CYS A 284 -2.52 -21.54 -107.44
C CYS A 284 -3.83 -21.98 -108.10
N SER A 285 -4.92 -21.27 -107.80
CA SER A 285 -6.20 -21.24 -108.52
C SER A 285 -6.90 -19.93 -108.19
#